data_AF-M0M237-F1
#
_entry.id   AF-M0M237-F1
#
_cell.length_a   1.000
_cell.length_b   1.000
_cell.length_c   1.000
_cell.angle_alpha   90.00
_cell.angle_beta   90.00
_cell.angle_gamma   90.00
#
_symmetry.space_group_name_H-M   'P 1'
#
loop_
_entity.id
_entity.type
_entity.pdbx_description
1 polymer ?
#
loop_
_entity_poly.entity_id
_entity_poly.type
_entity_poly.pdbx_seq_one_letter_code
_entity_poly.pdbx_strand_id
1 'polypeptide(L)'
;MTDEDFDICGSTNTSTGEPCQRPAGWGTDRDYGPCTQHPREGRPSKFTDSRKDQAIQRARIGATLEGCARAAGISYRTLRNWLDRGEESGEDGDPYFQFFQAFNRARGSGEGDLLERVKEQKPEFILERSYDYTKTEEHDVNLDGDLEHSFDATEGVTAEFVTFENEDEDDDE
;
A
#
# COMPACT_ATOMS: atom_id res chain seq x y z
N MET A 1 46.80 -9.32 41.69
CA MET A 1 46.02 -10.43 41.13
C MET A 1 44.74 -9.77 40.67
N THR A 2 44.59 -9.55 39.36
CA THR A 2 43.37 -8.97 38.81
C THR A 2 42.35 -10.10 38.78
N ASP A 3 41.45 -10.10 39.75
CA ASP A 3 40.21 -10.87 39.69
C ASP A 3 39.39 -10.26 38.53
N GLU A 4 39.72 -10.69 37.31
CA GLU A 4 38.87 -10.47 36.16
C GLU A 4 37.65 -11.37 36.39
N ASP A 5 36.60 -10.81 36.99
CA ASP A 5 35.27 -11.38 37.04
C ASP A 5 34.77 -11.55 35.60
N PHE A 6 35.22 -12.62 34.92
CA PHE A 6 34.70 -12.99 33.62
C PHE A 6 33.22 -13.29 33.81
N ASP A 7 32.38 -12.43 33.23
CA ASP A 7 30.94 -12.67 33.17
C ASP A 7 30.69 -14.11 32.71
N ILE A 8 29.91 -14.86 33.47
CA ILE A 8 29.52 -16.22 33.08
C ILE A 8 28.39 -16.15 32.05
N CYS A 9 28.28 -17.18 31.21
CA CYS A 9 27.25 -17.30 30.19
C CYS A 9 25.83 -17.11 30.76
N GLY A 10 25.57 -17.57 31.98
CA GLY A 10 24.35 -17.27 32.73
C GLY A 10 23.04 -17.83 32.15
N SER A 11 23.08 -18.51 30.99
CA SER A 11 21.91 -19.15 30.38
C SER A 11 21.40 -20.27 31.27
N THR A 12 20.11 -20.26 31.59
CA THR A 12 19.43 -21.31 32.35
C THR A 12 18.84 -22.41 31.47
N ASN A 13 19.05 -22.33 30.15
CA ASN A 13 18.59 -23.34 29.18
C ASN A 13 19.54 -24.55 29.15
N THR A 14 19.82 -25.12 30.31
CA THR A 14 20.68 -26.30 30.51
C THR A 14 19.81 -27.50 30.87
N SER A 15 20.31 -28.73 30.66
CA SER A 15 19.57 -29.96 31.02
C SER A 15 19.23 -30.06 32.51
N THR A 16 19.91 -29.30 33.37
CA THR A 16 19.70 -29.28 34.83
C THR A 16 18.91 -28.06 35.31
N GLY A 17 18.67 -27.07 34.43
CA GLY A 17 18.07 -25.78 34.79
C GLY A 17 19.01 -24.82 35.54
N GLU A 18 20.23 -25.25 35.87
CA GLU A 18 21.23 -24.41 36.52
C GLU A 18 21.91 -23.46 35.51
N PRO A 19 22.33 -22.24 35.93
CA PRO A 19 22.99 -21.30 35.05
C PRO A 19 24.28 -21.87 34.46
N CYS A 20 24.49 -21.68 33.16
CA CYS A 20 25.71 -22.10 32.49
C CYS A 20 26.94 -21.39 33.07
N GLN A 21 27.87 -22.19 33.61
CA GLN A 21 29.11 -21.73 34.25
C GLN A 21 30.27 -21.49 33.28
N ARG A 22 30.04 -21.54 31.97
CA ARG A 22 31.08 -21.23 30.98
C ARG A 22 31.33 -19.73 30.93
N PRO A 23 32.53 -19.29 30.52
CA PRO A 23 32.78 -17.88 30.22
C PRO A 23 31.74 -17.31 29.25
N ALA A 24 31.38 -16.04 29.40
CA ALA A 24 30.49 -15.36 28.47
C ALA A 24 31.06 -15.40 27.06
N GLY A 25 30.18 -15.65 26.09
CA GLY A 25 30.57 -15.79 24.69
C GLY A 25 31.53 -16.95 24.38
N TRP A 26 31.72 -17.91 25.29
CA TRP A 26 32.57 -19.07 25.06
C TRP A 26 32.23 -19.78 23.74
N GLY A 27 33.23 -19.91 22.86
CA GLY A 27 33.11 -20.49 21.53
C GLY A 27 32.57 -19.54 20.45
N THR A 28 32.44 -18.23 20.73
CA THR A 28 32.01 -17.18 19.80
C THR A 28 33.09 -16.10 19.69
N ASP A 29 33.02 -15.23 18.67
CA ASP A 29 33.93 -14.07 18.52
C ASP A 29 33.63 -12.91 19.50
N ARG A 30 32.90 -13.17 20.59
CA ARG A 30 32.43 -12.17 21.54
C ARG A 30 32.83 -12.58 22.95
N ASP A 31 33.14 -11.60 23.78
CA ASP A 31 33.50 -11.81 25.20
C ASP A 31 32.30 -11.56 26.14
N TYR A 32 31.08 -11.51 25.60
CA TYR A 32 29.85 -11.22 26.36
C TYR A 32 28.64 -12.00 25.86
N GLY A 33 27.66 -12.23 26.74
CA GLY A 33 26.41 -12.92 26.41
C GLY A 33 26.54 -14.45 26.39
N PRO A 34 25.55 -15.16 25.83
CA PRO A 34 25.50 -16.59 25.98
C PRO A 34 26.48 -17.30 25.04
N CYS A 35 26.98 -18.46 25.47
CA CYS A 35 27.97 -19.23 24.75
C CYS A 35 27.38 -19.94 23.52
N THR A 36 28.23 -20.55 22.69
CA THR A 36 27.83 -21.25 21.46
C THR A 36 26.82 -22.38 21.67
N GLN A 37 26.74 -22.94 22.88
CA GLN A 37 25.76 -23.98 23.21
C GLN A 37 24.40 -23.42 23.63
N HIS A 38 24.32 -22.12 23.91
CA HIS A 38 23.08 -21.43 24.27
C HIS A 38 22.88 -20.26 23.31
N PRO A 39 22.61 -20.51 22.02
CA PRO A 39 22.38 -19.42 21.08
C PRO A 39 21.21 -18.57 21.57
N ARG A 40 21.34 -17.24 21.46
CA ARG A 40 20.19 -16.36 21.69
C ARG A 40 19.09 -16.77 20.74
N GLU A 41 17.90 -17.04 21.26
CA GLU A 41 16.73 -17.23 20.41
C GLU A 41 16.58 -15.99 19.54
N GLY A 42 16.52 -16.20 18.22
CA GLY A 42 16.33 -15.11 17.28
C GLY A 42 14.99 -14.41 17.53
N ARG A 43 14.89 -13.14 17.12
CA ARG A 43 13.60 -12.43 17.19
C ARG A 43 12.54 -13.27 16.46
N PRO A 44 11.39 -13.57 17.08
CA PRO A 44 10.35 -14.36 16.45
C PRO A 44 9.89 -13.72 15.14
N SER A 45 9.72 -14.56 14.12
CA SER A 45 9.27 -14.10 12.81
C SER A 45 7.88 -13.48 12.89
N LYS A 46 7.66 -12.41 12.11
CA LYS A 46 6.32 -11.86 11.93
C LYS A 46 5.45 -12.70 10.99
N PHE A 47 6.04 -13.62 10.23
CA PHE A 47 5.37 -14.44 9.22
C PHE A 47 4.63 -15.63 9.85
N THR A 48 3.55 -15.34 10.56
CA THR A 48 2.71 -16.30 11.28
C THR A 48 1.41 -16.56 10.53
N ASP A 49 0.83 -17.76 10.62
CA ASP A 49 -0.43 -18.13 9.94
C ASP A 49 -1.57 -17.17 10.24
N SER A 50 -1.79 -16.83 11.52
CA SER A 50 -2.82 -15.87 11.93
C SER A 50 -2.76 -14.53 11.17
N ARG A 51 -1.54 -13.99 10.98
CA ARG A 51 -1.35 -12.72 10.24
C ARG A 51 -1.55 -12.89 8.74
N LYS A 52 -1.12 -14.02 8.18
CA LYS A 52 -1.36 -14.34 6.76
C LYS A 52 -2.85 -14.40 6.48
N ASP A 53 -3.59 -15.11 7.33
CA ASP A 53 -5.04 -15.27 7.19
C ASP A 53 -5.76 -13.93 7.30
N GLN A 54 -5.40 -13.09 8.27
CA GLN A 54 -5.98 -11.74 8.41
C GLN A 54 -5.74 -10.88 7.17
N ALA A 55 -4.53 -10.91 6.60
CA ALA A 55 -4.21 -10.18 5.37
C ALA A 55 -5.04 -10.71 4.19
N ILE A 56 -5.13 -12.05 4.03
CA ILE A 56 -5.88 -12.70 2.96
C ILE A 56 -7.38 -12.39 3.07
N GLN A 57 -7.98 -12.51 4.25
CA GLN A 57 -9.40 -12.22 4.45
C GLN A 57 -9.72 -10.75 4.12
N ARG A 58 -8.82 -9.83 4.46
CA ARG A 58 -9.00 -8.42 4.13
C ARG A 58 -8.83 -8.16 2.63
N ALA A 59 -7.93 -8.88 1.96
CA ALA A 59 -7.78 -8.82 0.50
C ALA A 59 -9.03 -9.33 -0.23
N ARG A 60 -9.69 -10.38 0.28
CA ARG A 60 -10.93 -10.95 -0.31
C ARG A 60 -12.07 -9.97 -0.44
N ILE A 61 -12.14 -8.96 0.43
CA ILE A 61 -13.18 -7.94 0.38
C ILE A 61 -12.76 -6.68 -0.40
N GLY A 62 -11.67 -6.76 -1.18
CA GLY A 62 -11.20 -5.68 -2.04
C GLY A 62 -10.46 -4.55 -1.32
N ALA A 63 -9.92 -4.80 -0.12
CA ALA A 63 -9.20 -3.75 0.61
C ALA A 63 -7.85 -3.37 -0.04
N THR A 64 -7.37 -2.16 0.26
CA THR A 64 -6.02 -1.71 -0.13
C THR A 64 -4.94 -2.54 0.58
N LEU A 65 -3.72 -2.49 0.06
CA LEU A 65 -2.58 -3.17 0.67
C LEU A 65 -2.29 -2.65 2.08
N GLU A 66 -2.40 -1.35 2.34
CA GLU A 66 -2.29 -0.81 3.71
C GLU A 66 -3.42 -1.31 4.61
N GLY A 67 -4.63 -1.43 4.06
CA GLY A 67 -5.77 -2.03 4.75
C GLY A 67 -5.50 -3.47 5.17
N CYS A 68 -4.92 -4.27 4.28
CA CYS A 68 -4.52 -5.65 4.56
C CYS A 68 -3.40 -5.72 5.60
N ALA A 69 -2.39 -4.86 5.50
CA ALA A 69 -1.28 -4.80 6.45
C ALA A 69 -1.75 -4.42 7.85
N ARG A 70 -2.64 -3.43 7.95
CA ARG A 70 -3.27 -2.99 9.21
C ARG A 70 -4.07 -4.12 9.85
N ALA A 71 -4.86 -4.86 9.08
CA ALA A 71 -5.63 -6.00 9.58
C ALA A 71 -4.73 -7.10 10.17
N ALA A 72 -3.57 -7.35 9.55
CA ALA A 72 -2.58 -8.32 10.01
C ALA A 72 -1.64 -7.78 11.11
N GLY A 73 -1.81 -6.53 11.56
CA GLY A 73 -0.95 -5.91 12.58
C GLY A 73 0.53 -5.78 12.15
N ILE A 74 0.78 -5.57 10.84
CA ILE A 74 2.12 -5.39 10.27
C ILE A 74 2.21 -4.08 9.49
N SER A 75 3.43 -3.61 9.23
CA SER A 75 3.61 -2.45 8.36
C SER A 75 3.36 -2.81 6.91
N TYR A 76 2.94 -1.82 6.11
CA TYR A 76 2.80 -1.95 4.66
C TYR A 76 4.06 -2.53 4.02
N ARG A 77 5.24 -2.00 4.38
CA ARG A 77 6.53 -2.49 3.90
C ARG A 77 6.77 -3.97 4.24
N THR A 78 6.32 -4.43 5.40
CA THR A 78 6.46 -5.86 5.77
C THR A 78 5.60 -6.73 4.86
N LEU A 79 4.34 -6.34 4.65
CA LEU A 79 3.46 -7.07 3.72
C LEU A 79 4.03 -7.09 2.32
N ARG A 80 4.53 -5.93 1.84
CA ARG A 80 5.09 -5.83 0.49
C ARG A 80 6.31 -6.73 0.31
N ASN A 81 7.24 -6.71 1.26
CA ASN A 81 8.40 -7.61 1.24
C ASN A 81 8.00 -9.10 1.21
N TRP A 82 6.90 -9.49 1.87
CA TRP A 82 6.42 -10.88 1.82
C TRP A 82 5.89 -11.26 0.45
N LEU A 83 5.20 -10.33 -0.21
CA LEU A 83 4.66 -10.52 -1.55
C LEU A 83 5.80 -10.56 -2.58
N ASP A 84 6.73 -9.61 -2.54
CA ASP A 84 7.88 -9.56 -3.45
C ASP A 84 8.73 -10.82 -3.31
N ARG A 85 9.03 -11.27 -2.08
CA ARG A 85 9.76 -12.51 -1.86
C ARG A 85 9.03 -13.74 -2.40
N GLY A 86 7.70 -13.78 -2.25
CA GLY A 86 6.90 -14.88 -2.78
C GLY A 86 6.95 -14.91 -4.31
N GLU A 87 6.81 -13.74 -4.94
CA GLU A 87 6.91 -13.57 -6.39
C GLU A 87 8.29 -13.97 -6.94
N GLU A 88 9.37 -13.56 -6.27
CA GLU A 88 10.75 -13.88 -6.65
C GLU A 88 11.07 -15.37 -6.49
N SER A 89 10.54 -16.01 -5.46
CA SER A 89 10.84 -17.43 -5.17
C SER A 89 10.30 -18.35 -6.28
N GLY A 90 9.03 -18.18 -6.66
CA GLY A 90 8.39 -18.98 -7.72
C GLY A 90 8.36 -20.49 -7.49
N GLU A 91 8.81 -20.97 -6.32
CA GLU A 91 9.02 -22.38 -6.03
C GLU A 91 7.84 -23.00 -5.27
N ASP A 92 7.29 -24.08 -5.83
CA ASP A 92 6.21 -24.85 -5.21
C ASP A 92 6.71 -25.52 -3.91
N GLY A 93 6.40 -24.89 -2.78
CA GLY A 93 6.84 -25.32 -1.45
C GLY A 93 7.29 -24.17 -0.56
N ASP A 94 7.67 -23.02 -1.14
CA ASP A 94 8.03 -21.83 -0.38
C ASP A 94 6.79 -21.24 0.32
N PRO A 95 6.80 -21.08 1.65
CA PRO A 95 5.69 -20.46 2.40
C PRO A 95 5.31 -19.05 1.93
N TYR A 96 6.28 -18.25 1.45
CA TYR A 96 6.05 -16.93 0.88
C TYR A 96 5.37 -17.00 -0.48
N PHE A 97 5.76 -17.96 -1.33
CA PHE A 97 5.10 -18.17 -2.63
C PHE A 97 3.65 -18.64 -2.45
N GLN A 98 3.42 -19.58 -1.53
CA GLN A 98 2.06 -20.03 -1.19
C GLN A 98 1.19 -18.87 -0.68
N PHE A 99 1.75 -18.02 0.20
CA PHE A 99 1.07 -16.83 0.67
C PHE A 99 0.77 -15.85 -0.47
N PHE A 100 1.75 -15.56 -1.32
CA PHE A 100 1.60 -14.68 -2.48
C PHE A 100 0.48 -15.15 -3.41
N GLN A 101 0.47 -16.43 -3.77
CA GLN A 101 -0.59 -17.01 -4.59
C GLN A 101 -1.97 -16.89 -3.92
N ALA A 102 -2.08 -17.26 -2.65
CA ALA A 102 -3.35 -17.18 -1.91
C ALA A 102 -3.85 -15.73 -1.79
N PHE A 103 -2.94 -14.78 -1.56
CA PHE A 103 -3.23 -13.36 -1.46
C PHE A 103 -3.70 -12.78 -2.80
N ASN A 104 -3.06 -13.14 -3.92
CA ASN A 104 -3.48 -12.68 -5.25
C ASN A 104 -4.83 -13.26 -5.67
N ARG A 105 -5.09 -14.55 -5.41
CA ARG A 105 -6.42 -15.12 -5.63
C ARG A 105 -7.50 -14.39 -4.81
N ALA A 106 -7.19 -14.07 -3.55
CA ALA A 106 -8.08 -13.28 -2.71
C ALA A 106 -8.32 -11.88 -3.28
N ARG A 107 -7.27 -11.18 -3.75
CA ARG A 107 -7.43 -9.88 -4.42
C ARG A 107 -8.30 -9.97 -5.66
N GLY A 108 -8.11 -10.98 -6.51
CA GLY A 108 -8.92 -11.17 -7.70
C GLY A 108 -10.40 -11.37 -7.37
N SER A 109 -10.71 -12.15 -6.32
CA SER A 109 -12.09 -12.29 -5.83
C SER A 109 -12.67 -10.94 -5.37
N GLY A 110 -11.92 -10.19 -4.56
CA GLY A 110 -12.39 -8.90 -4.06
C GLY A 110 -12.53 -7.84 -5.15
N GLU A 111 -11.66 -7.86 -6.16
CA GLU A 111 -11.75 -6.99 -7.34
C GLU A 111 -13.00 -7.32 -8.16
N GLY A 112 -13.27 -8.61 -8.41
CA GLY A 112 -14.50 -9.05 -9.08
C GLY A 112 -15.76 -8.55 -8.38
N ASP A 113 -15.84 -8.73 -7.06
CA ASP A 113 -16.98 -8.27 -6.25
C ASP A 113 -17.14 -6.74 -6.31
N LEU A 114 -16.03 -5.99 -6.31
CA LEU A 114 -16.07 -4.53 -6.42
C LEU A 114 -16.51 -4.09 -7.82
N LEU A 115 -15.98 -4.70 -8.86
CA LEU A 115 -16.36 -4.41 -10.24
C LEU A 115 -17.84 -4.70 -10.48
N GLU A 116 -18.36 -5.81 -9.96
CA GLU A 116 -19.78 -6.14 -10.06
C GLU A 116 -20.66 -5.08 -9.38
N ARG A 117 -20.31 -4.68 -8.15
CA ARG A 117 -21.04 -3.60 -7.45
C ARG A 117 -20.97 -2.26 -8.16
N VAL A 118 -19.82 -1.92 -8.76
CA VAL A 118 -19.67 -0.68 -9.53
C VAL A 118 -20.47 -0.77 -10.81
N LYS A 119 -20.46 -1.91 -11.50
CA LYS A 119 -21.26 -2.15 -12.71
C LYS A 119 -22.76 -1.98 -12.43
N GLU A 120 -23.24 -2.43 -11.28
CA GLU A 120 -24.64 -2.28 -10.88
C GLU A 120 -25.02 -0.84 -10.54
N GLN A 121 -24.13 -0.08 -9.88
CA GLN A 121 -24.44 1.26 -9.37
C GLN A 121 -24.07 2.39 -10.34
N LYS A 122 -22.99 2.22 -11.09
CA LYS A 122 -22.34 3.24 -11.96
C LYS A 122 -21.67 2.58 -13.17
N PRO A 123 -22.43 1.93 -14.07
CA PRO A 123 -21.88 1.30 -15.27
C PRO A 123 -21.11 2.29 -16.16
N GLU A 124 -21.52 3.56 -16.21
CA GLU A 124 -20.86 4.62 -16.97
C GLU A 124 -19.40 4.82 -16.56
N PHE A 125 -19.08 4.67 -15.27
CA PHE A 125 -17.70 4.79 -14.78
C PHE A 125 -16.79 3.71 -15.36
N ILE A 126 -17.30 2.47 -15.49
CA ILE A 126 -16.56 1.38 -16.12
C ILE A 126 -16.40 1.69 -17.60
N LEU A 127 -17.49 2.06 -18.29
CA LEU A 127 -17.47 2.33 -19.73
C LEU A 127 -16.48 3.44 -20.11
N GLU A 128 -16.45 4.53 -19.37
CA GLU A 128 -15.51 5.64 -19.59
C GLU A 128 -14.06 5.19 -19.36
N ARG A 129 -13.79 4.48 -18.25
CA ARG A 129 -12.41 4.10 -17.89
C ARG A 129 -11.85 2.92 -18.67
N SER A 130 -12.67 1.99 -19.15
CA SER A 130 -12.20 0.81 -19.87
C SER A 130 -12.41 0.87 -21.38
N TYR A 131 -13.37 1.65 -21.87
CA TYR A 131 -13.75 1.68 -23.29
C TYR A 131 -13.76 3.08 -23.92
N ASP A 132 -13.23 4.10 -23.24
CA ASP A 132 -13.17 5.49 -23.73
C ASP A 132 -14.56 6.06 -24.09
N TYR A 133 -15.60 5.57 -23.40
CA TYR A 133 -16.96 6.03 -23.63
C TYR A 133 -17.14 7.45 -23.07
N THR A 134 -17.45 8.40 -23.96
CA THR A 134 -17.86 9.75 -23.58
C THR A 134 -19.37 9.89 -23.70
N LYS A 135 -20.06 10.15 -22.57
CA LYS A 135 -21.50 10.44 -22.59
C LYS A 135 -21.71 11.88 -23.04
N THR A 136 -22.33 12.07 -24.21
CA THR A 136 -22.81 13.38 -24.65
C THR A 136 -24.26 13.55 -24.21
N GLU A 137 -24.51 14.50 -23.30
CA GLU A 137 -25.87 14.95 -22.96
C GLU A 137 -26.18 16.23 -23.74
N GLU A 138 -27.24 16.18 -24.54
CA GLU A 138 -27.80 17.36 -25.20
C GLU A 138 -28.75 18.04 -24.21
N HIS A 139 -28.41 19.28 -23.81
CA HIS A 139 -29.25 20.09 -22.92
C HIS A 139 -29.84 21.25 -23.74
N ASP A 140 -31.13 21.16 -24.04
CA ASP A 140 -31.89 22.29 -24.57
C ASP A 140 -32.08 23.34 -23.47
N VAL A 141 -31.28 24.40 -23.53
CA VAL A 141 -31.42 25.54 -22.63
C VAL A 141 -32.43 26.49 -23.24
N ASN A 142 -33.68 26.46 -22.76
CA ASN A 142 -34.68 27.47 -23.11
C ASN A 142 -34.26 28.81 -22.50
N LEU A 143 -33.76 29.70 -23.35
CA LEU A 143 -33.34 31.05 -23.00
C LEU A 143 -34.53 32.03 -23.03
N ASP A 144 -35.69 31.63 -22.51
CA ASP A 144 -36.90 32.47 -22.40
C ASP A 144 -36.90 33.29 -21.09
N GLY A 145 -35.72 33.76 -20.68
CA GLY A 145 -35.61 34.74 -19.60
C GLY A 145 -35.72 36.12 -20.21
N ASP A 146 -36.82 36.82 -19.95
CA ASP A 146 -36.95 38.27 -20.19
C ASP A 146 -35.72 38.98 -19.59
N LEU A 147 -34.75 39.30 -20.46
CA LEU A 147 -33.56 40.06 -20.11
C LEU A 147 -33.95 41.54 -20.05
N GLU A 148 -34.78 41.92 -19.07
CA GLU A 148 -34.85 43.31 -18.63
C GLU A 148 -33.58 43.62 -17.81
N HIS A 149 -32.45 43.72 -18.48
CA HIS A 149 -31.31 44.45 -17.97
C HIS A 149 -31.46 45.90 -18.41
N SER A 150 -32.06 46.73 -17.55
CA SER A 150 -31.92 48.18 -17.64
C SER A 150 -30.46 48.51 -17.36
N PHE A 151 -29.68 48.71 -18.41
CA PHE A 151 -28.33 49.24 -18.32
C PHE A 151 -28.44 50.73 -17.95
N ASP A 152 -28.37 51.04 -16.66
CA ASP A 152 -28.29 52.42 -16.18
C ASP A 152 -26.90 52.97 -16.53
N ALA A 153 -26.82 53.75 -17.59
CA ALA A 153 -25.58 54.27 -18.18
C ALA A 153 -24.91 55.38 -17.34
N THR A 154 -25.04 55.35 -16.00
CA THR A 154 -24.53 56.41 -15.12
C THR A 154 -23.48 55.98 -14.10
N GLU A 155 -23.08 54.70 -14.06
CA GLU A 155 -21.90 54.28 -13.30
C GLU A 155 -20.77 53.82 -14.23
N GLY A 156 -19.60 54.43 -14.05
CA GLY A 156 -18.46 54.37 -14.98
C GLY A 156 -17.99 52.95 -15.29
N VAL A 157 -18.16 52.57 -16.55
CA VAL A 157 -17.46 51.43 -17.17
C VAL A 157 -15.98 51.78 -17.24
N THR A 158 -15.17 51.23 -16.33
CA THR A 158 -13.72 51.12 -16.57
C THR A 158 -13.51 49.93 -17.49
N ALA A 159 -13.55 50.20 -18.79
CA ALA A 159 -13.09 49.26 -19.81
C ALA A 159 -11.58 49.07 -19.62
N GLU A 160 -11.17 48.06 -18.86
CA GLU A 160 -9.83 47.53 -18.95
C GLU A 160 -9.90 46.20 -19.69
N PHE A 161 -9.13 46.15 -20.79
CA PHE A 161 -8.84 44.99 -21.63
C PHE A 161 -9.82 44.69 -22.77
N VAL A 162 -9.74 45.48 -23.84
CA VAL A 162 -9.64 44.93 -25.20
C VAL A 162 -8.62 45.76 -25.98
N THR A 163 -7.50 45.15 -26.34
CA THR A 163 -6.69 45.58 -27.50
C THR A 163 -6.36 44.33 -28.31
N PHE A 164 -7.11 44.14 -29.39
CA PHE A 164 -6.70 43.33 -30.53
C PHE A 164 -6.35 44.32 -31.63
N GLU A 165 -5.07 44.44 -31.96
CA GLU A 165 -4.62 44.92 -33.27
C GLU A 165 -3.30 44.24 -33.60
N ASN A 166 -3.31 43.44 -34.67
CA ASN A 166 -2.53 43.80 -35.84
C ASN A 166 -3.20 43.16 -37.06
N GLU A 167 -3.82 44.02 -37.85
CA GLU A 167 -3.98 43.85 -39.28
C GLU A 167 -2.61 43.59 -39.91
N ASP A 168 -2.56 42.66 -40.85
CA ASP A 168 -1.91 42.84 -42.14
C ASP A 168 -2.51 41.78 -43.07
N GLU A 169 -3.57 42.19 -43.77
CA GLU A 169 -3.95 41.65 -45.08
C GLU A 169 -2.86 42.07 -46.07
N ASP A 170 -2.22 41.09 -46.70
CA ASP A 170 -1.69 41.24 -48.07
C ASP A 170 -2.12 39.99 -48.85
N ASP A 171 -3.22 40.17 -49.58
CA ASP A 171 -3.65 39.38 -50.72
C ASP A 171 -2.75 39.77 -51.91
N ASP A 172 -2.16 38.79 -52.61
CA ASP A 172 -2.26 38.65 -54.07
C ASP A 172 -1.18 37.70 -54.67
N GLU A 173 -1.71 36.77 -55.46
CA GLU A 173 -1.16 35.99 -56.60
C GLU A 173 -0.21 34.79 -56.42
#